data_AF-A0A3B0KKQ1-F1
#
_entry.id   AF-A0A3B0KKQ1-F1
#
_cell.length_a   1.000
_cell.length_b   1.000
_cell.length_c   1.000
_cell.angle_alpha   90.00
_cell.angle_beta   90.00
_cell.angle_gamma   90.00
#
_symmetry.space_group_name_H-M   'P 1'
#
loop_
_entity.id
_entity.type
_entity.pdbx_description
1 polymer ?
#
loop_
_entity_poly.entity_id
_entity_poly.type
_entity_poly.pdbx_seq_one_letter_code
_entity_poly.pdbx_strand_id
1 'polypeptide(L)'
;MLQLNEIVDGCCEFLCRELHASNALGILRFAEAHNCESLAKSALNFVHANFPAITLEDEFLETPQALLSQLLNSELLRVDSESQVFQAALRWIKHDVTQRRCYVFDILSHVRMALVPVKVIDKALKDDCRDMSVKIALRSICRDIASKRGQLVPLRVCPRQLAKKNIYIIGGSHRDTPRTWNSADCIFETVAKFDIFRREWTETAPMEVGRILPGVSALNGKIYVVGGERGSQILANGEVYDPQNDIWQPISPMIVPRCEFGLCTMGGNLFAVGGWIGDDIGGTMECYDPEQDLWKLMGSMPQPRFSMGVVSFEGLIYIVGGCTTTTRHLPDLISYNPVTKEWTQLARMQTARCQMGVAVLDRYLYVVGGSSISQDILSSVERYSFDEDKWTMVCALNVPRAIPAVAAADGLLYVAGGDQPCEVNFYRAQVTINAVECYDPLSDSWKNCPDLPVSRSEAGAVVV
;
A
#
# COMPACT_ATOMS: atom_id res chain seq x y z
N MET A 1 30.40 27.26 37.56
CA MET A 1 29.39 27.17 36.49
C MET A 1 29.30 25.71 35.98
N LEU A 2 29.15 24.73 36.88
CA LEU A 2 29.37 23.30 36.57
C LEU A 2 28.26 22.35 37.08
N GLN A 3 27.10 22.85 37.52
CA GLN A 3 26.00 22.01 38.04
C GLN A 3 24.62 22.29 37.39
N LEU A 4 24.55 23.16 36.38
CA LEU A 4 23.29 23.50 35.73
C LEU A 4 22.85 22.46 34.70
N ASN A 5 23.79 21.77 34.04
CA ASN A 5 23.45 20.79 33.00
C ASN A 5 22.73 19.56 33.58
N GLU A 6 23.16 19.04 34.73
CA GLU A 6 22.48 17.91 35.38
C GLU A 6 21.03 18.24 35.78
N ILE A 7 20.78 19.51 36.18
CA ILE A 7 19.43 19.99 36.49
C ILE A 7 18.60 20.13 35.22
N VAL A 8 19.19 20.68 34.14
CA VAL A 8 18.52 20.79 32.84
C VAL A 8 18.15 19.40 32.31
N ASP A 9 19.08 18.45 32.39
CA ASP A 9 18.86 17.06 31.97
C ASP A 9 17.76 16.40 32.82
N GLY A 10 17.78 16.58 34.15
CA GLY A 10 16.73 16.08 35.04
C GLY A 10 15.35 16.71 34.76
N CYS A 11 15.30 18.00 34.45
CA CYS A 11 14.07 18.67 34.04
C CYS A 11 13.58 18.19 32.68
N CYS A 12 14.47 17.98 31.71
CA CYS A 12 14.13 17.42 30.40
C CYS A 12 13.58 16.00 30.53
N GLU A 13 14.16 15.16 31.39
CA GLU A 13 13.67 13.82 31.65
C GLU A 13 12.29 13.84 32.32
N PHE A 14 12.08 14.73 33.29
CA PHE A 14 10.77 14.92 33.92
C PHE A 14 9.71 15.34 32.89
N LEU A 15 10.01 16.33 32.04
CA LEU A 15 9.10 16.79 31.00
C LEU A 15 8.80 15.71 29.97
N CYS A 16 9.77 14.84 29.65
CA CYS A 16 9.53 13.69 28.77
C CYS A 16 8.57 12.67 29.38
N ARG A 17 8.59 12.46 30.71
CA ARG A 17 7.67 11.54 31.41
C ARG A 17 6.25 12.09 31.51
N GLU A 18 6.11 13.40 31.60
CA GLU A 18 4.82 14.10 31.71
C GLU A 18 4.27 14.61 30.36
N LEU A 19 4.76 14.08 29.24
CA LEU A 19 4.22 14.40 27.92
C LEU A 19 2.77 13.90 27.77
N HIS A 20 1.86 14.83 27.52
CA HIS A 20 0.43 14.58 27.34
C HIS A 20 -0.10 15.35 26.13
N ALA A 21 -1.25 14.92 25.58
CA ALA A 21 -1.83 15.56 24.39
C ALA A 21 -2.11 17.06 24.57
N SER A 22 -2.39 17.49 25.81
CA SER A 22 -2.73 18.88 26.16
C SER A 22 -1.54 19.81 26.41
N ASN A 23 -0.32 19.28 26.55
CA ASN A 23 0.89 20.07 26.87
C ASN A 23 2.04 19.86 25.87
N ALA A 24 1.91 18.90 24.95
CA ALA A 24 3.00 18.48 24.08
C ALA A 24 3.50 19.61 23.17
N LEU A 25 2.60 20.49 22.71
CA LEU A 25 2.98 21.61 21.84
C LEU A 25 3.67 22.72 22.62
N GLY A 26 3.24 22.97 23.87
CA GLY A 26 3.90 23.91 24.77
C GLY A 26 5.30 23.43 25.15
N ILE A 27 5.45 22.15 25.47
CA ILE A 27 6.75 21.53 25.77
C ILE A 27 7.67 21.59 24.54
N LEU A 28 7.14 21.31 23.34
CA LEU A 28 7.91 21.43 22.09
C LEU A 28 8.43 22.87 21.89
N ARG A 29 7.54 23.86 22.01
CA ARG A 29 7.90 25.29 21.87
C ARG A 29 8.91 25.72 22.92
N PHE A 30 8.74 25.27 24.16
CA PHE A 30 9.67 25.54 25.25
C PHE A 30 11.05 24.95 24.95
N ALA A 31 11.09 23.70 24.48
CA ALA A 31 12.33 23.03 24.14
C ALA A 31 13.06 23.71 22.97
N GLU A 32 12.34 24.14 21.93
CA GLU A 32 12.90 24.89 20.80
C GLU A 32 13.43 26.26 21.24
N ALA A 33 12.69 26.99 22.10
CA ALA A 33 13.11 28.29 22.60
C ALA A 33 14.37 28.24 23.48
N HIS A 34 14.59 27.13 24.18
CA HIS A 34 15.76 26.90 25.04
C HIS A 34 16.84 26.02 24.40
N ASN A 35 16.69 25.67 23.11
CA ASN A 35 17.63 24.84 22.36
C ASN A 35 17.90 23.46 23.01
N CYS A 36 16.89 22.89 23.66
CA CYS A 36 16.94 21.55 24.26
C CYS A 36 16.61 20.49 23.20
N GLU A 37 17.59 20.10 22.38
CA GLU A 37 17.39 19.24 21.22
C GLU A 37 16.78 17.85 21.54
N SER A 38 17.22 17.23 22.64
CA SER A 38 16.72 15.92 23.07
C SER A 38 15.24 15.96 23.44
N LEU A 39 14.83 16.97 24.22
CA LEU A 39 13.46 17.20 24.62
C LEU A 39 12.60 17.59 23.42
N ALA A 40 13.09 18.49 22.55
CA ALA A 40 12.37 18.90 21.34
C ALA A 40 12.09 17.71 20.43
N LYS A 41 13.09 16.83 20.20
CA LYS A 41 12.90 15.60 19.42
C LYS A 41 11.90 14.64 20.05
N SER A 42 11.93 14.49 21.37
CA SER A 42 11.04 13.61 22.11
C SER A 42 9.59 14.13 22.09
N ALA A 43 9.41 15.43 22.31
CA ALA A 43 8.12 16.11 22.21
C ALA A 43 7.57 16.05 20.78
N LEU A 44 8.40 16.31 19.76
CA LEU A 44 7.99 16.24 18.36
C LEU A 44 7.55 14.82 17.97
N ASN A 45 8.29 13.79 18.40
CA ASN A 45 7.91 12.39 18.18
C ASN A 45 6.57 12.05 18.85
N PHE A 46 6.35 12.57 20.07
CA PHE A 46 5.08 12.41 20.77
C PHE A 46 3.94 13.11 20.03
N VAL A 47 4.18 14.32 19.51
CA VAL A 47 3.22 15.08 18.70
C VAL A 47 2.85 14.32 17.43
N HIS A 48 3.85 13.80 16.71
CA HIS A 48 3.65 12.97 15.53
C HIS A 48 2.83 11.71 15.82
N ALA A 49 3.09 11.03 16.93
CA ALA A 49 2.41 9.79 17.31
C ALA A 49 0.96 9.99 17.77
N ASN A 50 0.65 11.12 18.41
CA ASN A 50 -0.66 11.41 19.01
C ASN A 50 -1.39 12.59 18.35
N PHE A 51 -1.04 12.91 17.10
CA PHE A 51 -1.54 14.08 16.39
C PHE A 51 -3.08 14.21 16.42
N PRO A 52 -3.89 13.15 16.17
CA PRO A 52 -5.34 13.28 16.24
C PRO A 52 -5.86 13.75 17.60
N ALA A 53 -5.30 13.27 18.70
CA ALA A 53 -5.69 13.68 20.04
C ALA A 53 -5.25 15.13 20.33
N ILE A 54 -4.04 15.52 19.93
CA ILE A 54 -3.50 16.88 20.16
C ILE A 54 -4.31 17.94 19.42
N THR A 55 -4.79 17.64 18.21
CA THR A 55 -5.65 18.57 17.46
C THR A 55 -7.01 18.80 18.12
N LEU A 56 -7.38 17.97 19.11
CA LEU A 56 -8.59 18.14 19.90
C LEU A 56 -8.42 19.17 21.03
N GLU A 57 -7.20 19.45 21.46
CA GLU A 57 -6.87 20.29 22.61
C GLU A 57 -6.80 21.79 22.26
N ASP A 58 -6.97 22.65 23.25
CA ASP A 58 -6.97 24.10 23.06
C ASP A 58 -5.58 24.68 22.76
N GLU A 59 -4.52 24.03 23.28
CA GLU A 59 -3.13 24.43 23.02
C GLU A 59 -2.79 24.42 21.52
N PHE A 60 -3.40 23.49 20.77
CA PHE A 60 -3.27 23.45 19.32
C PHE A 60 -3.78 24.74 18.65
N LEU A 61 -4.85 25.34 19.18
CA LEU A 61 -5.46 26.55 18.61
C LEU A 61 -4.59 27.80 18.83
N GLU A 62 -3.77 27.80 19.87
CA GLU A 62 -2.81 28.86 20.22
C GLU A 62 -1.45 28.68 19.52
N THR A 63 -1.30 27.67 18.67
CA THR A 63 -0.05 27.38 17.97
C THR A 63 0.26 28.46 16.91
N PRO A 64 1.50 28.98 16.84
CA PRO A 64 1.90 29.92 15.78
C PRO A 64 1.81 29.31 14.38
N GLN A 65 1.54 30.14 13.36
CA GLN A 65 1.40 29.66 11.97
C GLN A 65 2.65 28.90 11.48
N ALA A 66 3.86 29.38 11.79
CA ALA A 66 5.09 28.72 11.34
C ALA A 66 5.23 27.28 11.86
N LEU A 67 4.95 27.08 13.16
CA LEU A 67 5.00 25.75 13.77
C LEU A 67 3.88 24.85 13.23
N LEU A 68 2.68 25.39 13.00
CA LEU A 68 1.60 24.64 12.38
C LEU A 68 1.98 24.16 10.97
N SER A 69 2.50 25.05 10.12
CA SER A 69 2.93 24.69 8.77
C SER A 69 4.03 23.62 8.80
N GLN A 70 4.99 23.73 9.72
CA GLN A 70 6.02 22.70 9.93
C GLN A 70 5.41 21.33 10.31
N LEU A 71 4.45 21.32 11.24
CA LEU A 71 3.78 20.09 11.68
C LEU A 71 2.96 19.47 10.53
N LEU A 72 2.12 20.26 9.86
CA LEU A 72 1.28 19.78 8.76
C LEU A 72 2.11 19.30 7.55
N ASN A 73 3.32 19.82 7.36
CA ASN A 73 4.20 19.36 6.29
C ASN A 73 4.97 18.06 6.62
N SER A 74 4.91 17.57 7.87
CA SER A 74 5.67 16.40 8.32
C SER A 74 5.14 15.07 7.76
N GLU A 75 6.01 14.27 7.14
CA GLU A 75 5.71 12.89 6.69
C GLU A 75 5.43 11.92 7.84
N LEU A 76 5.84 12.29 9.06
CA LEU A 76 5.82 11.44 10.24
C LEU A 76 4.52 11.54 11.05
N LEU A 77 3.54 12.35 10.62
CA LEU A 77 2.25 12.40 11.30
C LEU A 77 1.53 11.06 11.21
N ARG A 78 1.22 10.46 12.37
CA ARG A 78 0.38 9.27 12.47
C ARG A 78 -1.09 9.68 12.42
N VAL A 79 -1.71 9.47 11.27
CA VAL A 79 -3.12 9.82 11.01
C VAL A 79 -3.85 8.68 10.31
N ASP A 80 -5.14 8.55 10.55
CA ASP A 80 -5.99 7.56 9.89
C ASP A 80 -6.24 7.91 8.42
N SER A 81 -6.35 9.20 8.12
CA SER A 81 -6.50 9.74 6.77
C SER A 81 -6.12 11.22 6.75
N GLU A 82 -5.85 11.76 5.57
CA GLU A 82 -5.59 13.20 5.41
C GLU A 82 -6.79 14.07 5.84
N SER A 83 -7.99 13.48 5.93
CA SER A 83 -9.17 14.16 6.50
C SER A 83 -8.93 14.71 7.91
N GLN A 84 -8.16 14.01 8.75
CA GLN A 84 -7.83 14.48 10.10
C GLN A 84 -6.93 15.71 10.06
N VAL A 85 -5.93 15.71 9.17
CA VAL A 85 -5.02 16.85 8.96
C VAL A 85 -5.78 18.05 8.42
N PHE A 86 -6.68 17.83 7.47
CA PHE A 86 -7.58 18.86 6.93
C PHE A 86 -8.50 19.44 8.01
N GLN A 87 -9.12 18.60 8.83
CA GLN A 87 -9.98 19.05 9.93
C GLN A 87 -9.21 19.85 10.97
N ALA A 88 -7.99 19.43 11.31
CA ALA A 88 -7.10 20.16 12.21
C ALA A 88 -6.74 21.54 11.65
N ALA A 89 -6.30 21.62 10.40
CA ALA A 89 -6.01 22.88 9.71
C ALA A 89 -7.22 23.82 9.71
N LEU A 90 -8.40 23.31 9.38
CA LEU A 90 -9.64 24.09 9.41
C LEU A 90 -10.00 24.55 10.82
N ARG A 91 -9.83 23.72 11.86
CA ARG A 91 -10.12 24.09 13.24
C ARG A 91 -9.23 25.26 13.69
N TRP A 92 -7.94 25.20 13.35
CA TRP A 92 -7.00 26.28 13.67
C TRP A 92 -7.38 27.59 12.95
N ILE A 93 -7.73 27.53 11.65
CA ILE A 93 -8.15 28.72 10.89
C ILE A 93 -9.44 29.32 11.48
N LYS A 94 -10.38 28.47 11.91
CA LYS A 94 -11.67 28.90 12.44
C LYS A 94 -11.60 29.59 13.80
N HIS A 95 -10.57 29.29 14.61
CA HIS A 95 -10.43 29.89 15.93
C HIS A 95 -10.25 31.42 15.85
N ASP A 96 -9.48 31.91 14.89
CA ASP A 96 -9.32 33.35 14.62
C ASP A 96 -9.33 33.64 13.12
N VAL A 97 -10.52 33.60 12.53
CA VAL A 97 -10.70 33.80 11.08
C VAL A 97 -10.20 35.18 10.64
N THR A 98 -10.33 36.21 11.49
CA THR A 98 -10.03 37.59 11.12
C THR A 98 -8.55 37.76 10.78
N GLN A 99 -7.67 37.20 11.61
CA GLN A 99 -6.22 37.24 11.41
C GLN A 99 -5.71 36.08 10.54
N ARG A 100 -6.35 34.91 10.60
CA ARG A 100 -5.81 33.68 9.97
C ARG A 100 -6.27 33.47 8.53
N ARG A 101 -7.30 34.18 8.05
CA ARG A 101 -7.80 34.05 6.67
C ARG A 101 -6.74 34.30 5.59
N CYS A 102 -5.72 35.11 5.86
CA CYS A 102 -4.63 35.35 4.90
C CYS A 102 -3.73 34.12 4.71
N TYR A 103 -3.67 33.21 5.69
CA TYR A 103 -2.83 32.01 5.65
C TYR A 103 -3.56 30.77 5.11
N VAL A 104 -4.82 30.89 4.67
CA VAL A 104 -5.64 29.72 4.26
C VAL A 104 -4.98 28.92 3.14
N PHE A 105 -4.50 29.58 2.09
CA PHE A 105 -3.85 28.89 0.98
C PHE A 105 -2.51 28.28 1.38
N ASP A 106 -1.74 29.01 2.19
CA ASP A 106 -0.44 28.55 2.70
C ASP A 106 -0.60 27.28 3.55
N ILE A 107 -1.48 27.31 4.55
CA ILE A 107 -1.75 26.15 5.43
C ILE A 107 -2.32 24.97 4.65
N LEU A 108 -3.29 25.20 3.77
CA LEU A 108 -3.91 24.12 2.99
C LEU A 108 -2.97 23.56 1.91
N SER A 109 -1.89 24.26 1.53
CA SER A 109 -0.86 23.73 0.63
C SER A 109 -0.03 22.61 1.29
N HIS A 110 0.07 22.61 2.62
CA HIS A 110 0.71 21.55 3.42
C HIS A 110 -0.21 20.36 3.72
N VAL A 111 -1.51 20.50 3.43
CA VAL A 111 -2.48 19.41 3.49
C VAL A 111 -2.54 18.75 2.12
N ARG A 112 -2.50 17.40 2.08
CA ARG A 112 -2.60 16.64 0.83
C ARG A 112 -4.04 16.61 0.35
N MET A 113 -4.56 17.77 -0.06
CA MET A 113 -5.99 17.99 -0.37
C MET A 113 -6.54 17.02 -1.43
N ALA A 114 -5.71 16.54 -2.35
CA ALA A 114 -6.10 15.52 -3.33
C ALA A 114 -6.34 14.12 -2.72
N LEU A 115 -5.99 13.90 -1.44
CA LEU A 115 -6.28 12.69 -0.66
C LEU A 115 -7.43 12.87 0.35
N VAL A 116 -8.09 14.02 0.36
CA VAL A 116 -9.22 14.30 1.23
C VAL A 116 -10.51 13.96 0.47
N PRO A 117 -11.39 13.08 1.00
CA PRO A 117 -12.64 12.74 0.33
C PRO A 117 -13.50 13.98 0.06
N VAL A 118 -14.06 14.08 -1.15
CA VAL A 118 -14.86 15.24 -1.57
C VAL A 118 -16.05 15.48 -0.62
N LYS A 119 -16.66 14.40 -0.10
CA LYS A 119 -17.74 14.45 0.90
C LYS A 119 -17.35 15.23 2.17
N VAL A 120 -16.09 15.10 2.62
CA VAL A 120 -15.58 15.80 3.81
C VAL A 120 -15.43 17.29 3.53
N ILE A 121 -14.94 17.65 2.33
CA ILE A 121 -14.79 19.04 1.91
C ILE A 121 -16.18 19.69 1.72
N ASP A 122 -17.12 18.98 1.11
CA ASP A 122 -18.50 19.44 0.92
C ASP A 122 -19.22 19.68 2.25
N LYS A 123 -19.02 18.79 3.23
CA LYS A 123 -19.51 18.98 4.60
C LYS A 123 -18.92 20.25 5.22
N ALA A 124 -17.61 20.45 5.09
CA ALA A 124 -16.94 21.66 5.59
C ALA A 124 -17.46 22.96 4.93
N LEU A 125 -17.84 22.90 3.65
CA LEU A 125 -18.42 24.03 2.90
C LEU A 125 -19.86 24.35 3.32
N LYS A 126 -20.66 23.34 3.65
CA LYS A 126 -22.08 23.46 4.01
C LYS A 126 -22.28 23.82 5.48
N ASP A 127 -21.70 23.03 6.38
CA ASP A 127 -22.08 23.01 7.79
C ASP A 127 -21.06 23.73 8.69
N ASP A 128 -19.76 23.61 8.39
CA ASP A 128 -18.73 23.95 9.37
C ASP A 128 -18.04 25.32 9.17
N CYS A 129 -18.21 25.99 8.03
CA CYS A 129 -17.63 27.31 7.77
C CYS A 129 -18.71 28.39 7.72
N ARG A 130 -18.64 29.42 8.58
CA ARG A 130 -19.53 30.59 8.51
C ARG A 130 -18.97 31.71 7.62
N ASP A 131 -17.65 31.82 7.54
CA ASP A 131 -16.97 32.88 6.81
C ASP A 131 -16.93 32.62 5.29
N MET A 132 -17.23 33.65 4.51
CA MET A 132 -17.33 33.55 3.05
C MET A 132 -15.96 33.42 2.38
N SER A 133 -14.90 34.01 2.94
CA SER A 133 -13.55 33.96 2.35
C SER A 133 -12.98 32.55 2.39
N VAL A 134 -13.15 31.84 3.52
CA VAL A 134 -12.72 30.43 3.65
C VAL A 134 -13.50 29.52 2.69
N LYS A 135 -14.81 29.76 2.52
CA LYS A 135 -15.61 29.02 1.53
C LYS A 135 -15.13 29.24 0.10
N ILE A 136 -14.80 30.49 -0.25
CA ILE A 136 -14.28 30.82 -1.59
C ILE A 136 -12.93 30.13 -1.81
N ALA A 137 -12.04 30.15 -0.81
CA ALA A 137 -10.75 29.47 -0.89
C ALA A 137 -10.89 27.96 -1.10
N LEU A 138 -11.73 27.29 -0.31
CA LEU A 138 -12.02 25.85 -0.45
C LEU A 138 -12.61 25.53 -1.83
N ARG A 139 -13.58 26.31 -2.32
CA ARG A 139 -14.15 26.14 -3.67
C ARG A 139 -13.10 26.35 -4.77
N SER A 140 -12.17 27.27 -4.58
CA SER A 140 -11.07 27.51 -5.52
C SER A 140 -10.12 26.31 -5.56
N ILE A 141 -9.79 25.74 -4.40
CA ILE A 141 -8.96 24.53 -4.30
C ILE A 141 -9.67 23.33 -4.95
N CYS A 142 -10.95 23.09 -4.66
CA CYS A 142 -11.71 22.02 -5.32
C CYS A 142 -11.72 22.18 -6.85
N ARG A 143 -11.82 23.42 -7.34
CA ARG A 143 -11.75 23.71 -8.78
C ARG A 143 -10.36 23.48 -9.36
N ASP A 144 -9.31 23.84 -8.63
CA ASP A 144 -7.91 23.61 -9.00
C ASP A 144 -7.62 22.10 -9.14
N ILE A 145 -8.11 21.30 -8.17
CA ILE A 145 -8.02 19.83 -8.18
C ILE A 145 -8.83 19.25 -9.35
N ALA A 146 -10.10 19.64 -9.49
CA ALA A 146 -10.97 19.13 -10.55
C ALA A 146 -10.49 19.49 -11.96
N SER A 147 -9.82 20.64 -12.10
CA SER A 147 -9.23 21.09 -13.37
C SER A 147 -7.79 20.61 -13.60
N LYS A 148 -7.23 19.79 -12.70
CA LYS A 148 -5.86 19.26 -12.75
C LYS A 148 -4.78 20.34 -12.95
N ARG A 149 -4.98 21.54 -12.41
CA ARG A 149 -4.04 22.68 -12.55
C ARG A 149 -2.89 22.64 -11.55
N GLY A 150 -3.20 22.33 -10.29
CA GLY A 150 -2.21 22.19 -9.22
C GLY A 150 -1.48 23.48 -8.87
N GLN A 151 -2.12 24.63 -9.06
CA GLN A 151 -1.52 25.94 -8.76
C GLN A 151 -1.65 26.30 -7.27
N LEU A 152 -2.69 25.79 -6.60
CA LEU A 152 -2.99 26.13 -5.21
C LEU A 152 -2.57 25.02 -4.25
N VAL A 153 -2.69 23.76 -4.68
CA VAL A 153 -2.34 22.60 -3.88
C VAL A 153 -1.62 21.54 -4.74
N PRO A 154 -0.68 20.76 -4.16
CA PRO A 154 -0.06 19.67 -4.88
C PRO A 154 -1.09 18.59 -5.28
N LEU A 155 -1.12 18.23 -6.56
CA LEU A 155 -2.01 17.17 -7.07
C LEU A 155 -1.37 15.77 -6.98
N ARG A 156 -0.05 15.70 -7.10
CA ARG A 156 0.71 14.45 -7.02
C ARG A 156 1.15 14.23 -5.59
N VAL A 157 0.29 13.58 -4.83
CA VAL A 157 0.50 13.31 -3.40
C VAL A 157 0.28 11.83 -3.12
N CYS A 158 1.05 11.29 -2.19
CA CYS A 158 0.87 9.96 -1.61
C CYS A 158 0.40 10.09 -0.16
N PRO A 159 -0.20 9.06 0.46
CA PRO A 159 -0.42 9.05 1.91
C PRO A 159 0.87 9.28 2.69
N ARG A 160 0.77 9.85 3.91
CA ARG A 160 1.93 10.12 4.78
C ARG A 160 2.66 8.82 5.11
N GLN A 161 3.97 8.91 5.34
CA GLN A 161 4.79 7.72 5.63
C GLN A 161 4.22 6.89 6.79
N LEU A 162 3.75 7.57 7.84
CA LEU A 162 3.14 6.95 9.03
C LEU A 162 1.61 7.05 9.06
N ALA A 163 0.96 7.36 7.93
CA ALA A 163 -0.47 7.24 7.82
C ALA A 163 -0.88 5.77 8.00
N LYS A 164 -2.09 5.56 8.54
CA LYS A 164 -2.68 4.25 8.69
C LYS A 164 -2.83 3.59 7.33
N LYS A 165 -2.26 2.39 7.21
CA LYS A 165 -2.31 1.58 6.00
C LYS A 165 -3.40 0.52 6.13
N ASN A 166 -4.09 0.23 5.04
CA ASN A 166 -5.02 -0.90 4.99
C ASN A 166 -4.54 -1.89 3.92
N ILE A 167 -4.75 -3.17 4.18
CA ILE A 167 -4.44 -4.23 3.21
C ILE A 167 -5.73 -4.59 2.50
N TYR A 168 -5.70 -4.59 1.18
CA TYR A 168 -6.82 -4.96 0.34
C TYR A 168 -6.50 -6.27 -0.36
N ILE A 169 -7.39 -7.25 -0.22
CA ILE A 169 -7.32 -8.50 -0.96
C ILE A 169 -8.47 -8.53 -1.96
N ILE A 170 -8.14 -8.72 -3.23
CA ILE A 170 -9.02 -8.37 -4.35
C ILE A 170 -9.18 -9.53 -5.32
N GLY A 171 -10.43 -9.88 -5.61
CA GLY A 171 -10.77 -10.96 -6.53
C GLY A 171 -10.33 -12.33 -6.02
N GLY A 172 -9.93 -13.17 -6.96
CA GLY A 172 -9.56 -14.57 -6.71
C GLY A 172 -10.75 -15.51 -6.80
N SER A 173 -10.53 -16.75 -6.36
CA SER A 173 -11.54 -17.81 -6.38
C SER A 173 -11.69 -18.47 -5.02
N HIS A 174 -12.83 -19.12 -4.81
CA HIS A 174 -13.08 -19.99 -3.68
C HIS A 174 -13.37 -21.42 -4.16
N ARG A 175 -12.69 -22.39 -3.54
CA ARG A 175 -12.82 -23.83 -3.80
C ARG A 175 -13.03 -24.58 -2.50
N ASP A 176 -14.22 -25.12 -2.32
CA ASP A 176 -14.61 -25.94 -1.17
C ASP A 176 -14.28 -27.43 -1.39
N THR A 177 -14.11 -28.17 -0.29
CA THR A 177 -13.95 -29.64 -0.37
C THR A 177 -15.17 -30.29 -1.05
N PRO A 178 -14.98 -31.24 -1.98
CA PRO A 178 -16.06 -31.78 -2.81
C PRO A 178 -16.98 -32.68 -1.97
N ARG A 179 -18.04 -32.10 -1.40
CA ARG A 179 -19.18 -32.87 -0.84
C ARG A 179 -20.26 -33.14 -1.88
N THR A 180 -20.24 -32.43 -3.01
CA THR A 180 -21.20 -32.55 -4.11
C THR A 180 -20.46 -32.38 -5.44
N TRP A 181 -20.93 -33.06 -6.49
CA TRP A 181 -20.31 -33.06 -7.84
C TRP A 181 -20.42 -31.71 -8.59
N ASN A 182 -20.84 -30.65 -7.90
CA ASN A 182 -20.92 -29.29 -8.41
C ASN A 182 -20.04 -28.38 -7.52
N SER A 183 -18.72 -28.55 -7.59
CA SER A 183 -17.81 -27.49 -7.13
C SER A 183 -17.82 -26.41 -8.21
N ALA A 184 -18.69 -25.43 -8.07
CA ALA A 184 -18.63 -24.23 -8.89
C ALA A 184 -17.49 -23.37 -8.34
N ASP A 185 -16.43 -23.16 -9.12
CA ASP A 185 -15.41 -22.17 -8.79
C ASP A 185 -16.07 -20.80 -8.70
N CYS A 186 -16.15 -20.25 -7.49
CA CYS A 186 -16.73 -18.94 -7.25
C CYS A 186 -15.64 -17.89 -7.48
N ILE A 187 -15.62 -17.31 -8.69
CA ILE A 187 -14.76 -16.16 -9.01
C ILE A 187 -15.33 -14.92 -8.32
N PHE A 188 -14.52 -14.25 -7.51
CA PHE A 188 -14.94 -13.09 -6.73
C PHE A 188 -14.79 -11.77 -7.47
N GLU A 189 -15.81 -10.94 -7.34
CA GLU A 189 -15.78 -9.49 -7.51
C GLU A 189 -15.48 -8.75 -6.18
N THR A 190 -15.51 -9.46 -5.06
CA THR A 190 -15.44 -8.86 -3.72
C THR A 190 -14.02 -8.42 -3.34
N VAL A 191 -13.98 -7.42 -2.47
CA VAL A 191 -12.76 -6.81 -1.96
C VAL A 191 -12.79 -6.84 -0.44
N ALA A 192 -11.84 -7.56 0.15
CA ALA A 192 -11.68 -7.64 1.59
C ALA A 192 -10.63 -6.62 2.04
N LYS A 193 -11.00 -5.74 2.95
CA LYS A 193 -10.14 -4.71 3.53
C LYS A 193 -9.80 -5.06 4.97
N PHE A 194 -8.52 -5.21 5.26
CA PHE A 194 -7.99 -5.40 6.60
C PHE A 194 -7.45 -4.11 7.18
N ASP A 195 -8.05 -3.70 8.30
CA ASP A 195 -7.54 -2.61 9.13
C ASP A 195 -6.42 -3.16 10.02
N ILE A 196 -5.17 -2.81 9.74
CA ILE A 196 -4.00 -3.34 10.47
C ILE A 196 -3.97 -2.94 11.95
N PHE A 197 -4.63 -1.82 12.30
CA PHE A 197 -4.63 -1.29 13.66
C PHE A 197 -5.73 -1.94 14.50
N ARG A 198 -6.94 -2.00 13.96
CA ARG A 198 -8.09 -2.66 14.62
C ARG A 198 -7.99 -4.18 14.56
N ARG A 199 -7.25 -4.70 13.58
CA ARG A 199 -7.17 -6.12 13.23
C ARG A 199 -8.57 -6.66 12.91
N GLU A 200 -9.26 -5.97 12.03
CA GLU A 200 -10.63 -6.29 11.62
C GLU A 200 -10.74 -6.30 10.09
N TRP A 201 -11.54 -7.24 9.59
CA TRP A 201 -11.90 -7.33 8.19
C TRP A 201 -13.22 -6.60 7.94
N THR A 202 -13.26 -5.84 6.85
CA THR A 202 -14.44 -5.19 6.32
C THR A 202 -14.52 -5.43 4.82
N GLU A 203 -15.70 -5.37 4.24
CA GLU A 203 -15.86 -5.37 2.79
C GLU A 203 -16.00 -3.93 2.27
N THR A 204 -15.49 -3.71 1.07
CA THR A 204 -15.66 -2.44 0.33
C THR A 204 -16.51 -2.65 -0.91
N ALA A 205 -16.76 -1.59 -1.68
CA ALA A 205 -17.45 -1.73 -2.95
C ALA A 205 -16.80 -2.83 -3.81
N PRO A 206 -17.61 -3.75 -4.39
CA PRO A 206 -17.09 -4.81 -5.25
C PRO A 206 -16.67 -4.24 -6.61
N MET A 207 -15.78 -4.96 -7.29
CA MET A 207 -15.45 -4.71 -8.69
C MET A 207 -16.67 -4.96 -9.58
N GLU A 208 -16.70 -4.36 -10.77
CA GLU A 208 -17.73 -4.66 -11.78
C GLU A 208 -17.49 -6.05 -12.40
N VAL A 209 -16.22 -6.44 -12.54
CA VAL A 209 -15.84 -7.74 -13.13
C VAL A 209 -15.03 -8.56 -12.14
N GLY A 210 -15.64 -9.65 -11.65
CA GLY A 210 -14.94 -10.68 -10.89
C GLY A 210 -13.89 -11.39 -11.72
N ARG A 211 -12.71 -11.63 -11.14
CA ARG A 211 -11.52 -12.13 -11.86
C ARG A 211 -10.56 -12.89 -10.94
N ILE A 212 -9.90 -13.89 -11.49
CA ILE A 212 -8.77 -14.60 -10.87
C ILE A 212 -7.46 -14.13 -11.48
N LEU A 213 -6.37 -14.29 -10.73
CA LEU A 213 -5.00 -13.98 -11.15
C LEU A 213 -4.83 -12.56 -11.73
N PRO A 214 -5.48 -11.51 -11.15
CA PRO A 214 -5.35 -10.16 -11.67
C PRO A 214 -4.00 -9.56 -11.32
N GLY A 215 -3.53 -8.63 -12.14
CA GLY A 215 -2.51 -7.69 -11.73
C GLY A 215 -3.12 -6.65 -10.79
N VAL A 216 -2.56 -6.47 -9.60
CA VAL A 216 -3.02 -5.46 -8.62
C VAL A 216 -1.86 -4.59 -8.19
N SER A 217 -2.03 -3.26 -8.23
CA SER A 217 -1.01 -2.32 -7.78
C SER A 217 -1.62 -1.02 -7.25
N ALA A 218 -0.96 -0.39 -6.28
CA ALA A 218 -1.35 0.92 -5.76
C ALA A 218 -0.58 2.04 -6.46
N LEU A 219 -1.28 3.09 -6.84
CA LEU A 219 -0.70 4.27 -7.47
C LEU A 219 -1.51 5.51 -7.06
N ASN A 220 -0.82 6.53 -6.54
CA ASN A 220 -1.40 7.81 -6.11
C ASN A 220 -2.60 7.66 -5.15
N GLY A 221 -2.51 6.72 -4.19
CA GLY A 221 -3.56 6.45 -3.22
C GLY A 221 -4.80 5.73 -3.77
N LYS A 222 -4.75 5.28 -5.03
CA LYS A 222 -5.77 4.46 -5.67
C LYS A 222 -5.26 3.05 -5.92
N ILE A 223 -6.19 2.11 -6.05
CA ILE A 223 -5.90 0.71 -6.35
C ILE A 223 -6.28 0.42 -7.79
N TYR A 224 -5.37 -0.16 -8.55
CA TYR A 224 -5.61 -0.58 -9.92
C TYR A 224 -5.64 -2.10 -9.99
N VAL A 225 -6.66 -2.62 -10.67
CA VAL A 225 -6.84 -4.06 -10.91
C VAL A 225 -6.98 -4.25 -12.41
N VAL A 226 -6.09 -5.05 -12.99
CA VAL A 226 -5.96 -5.16 -14.46
C VAL A 226 -5.82 -6.61 -14.87
N GLY A 227 -6.44 -6.98 -15.99
CA GLY A 227 -6.31 -8.30 -16.60
C GLY A 227 -6.85 -9.41 -15.70
N GLY A 228 -6.13 -10.52 -15.64
CA GLY A 228 -6.59 -11.75 -15.01
C GLY A 228 -7.48 -12.56 -15.94
N GLU A 229 -8.22 -13.49 -15.35
CA GLU A 229 -9.06 -14.44 -16.08
C GLU A 229 -10.46 -14.50 -15.46
N ARG A 230 -11.46 -14.70 -16.33
CA ARG A 230 -12.82 -15.00 -15.93
C ARG A 230 -13.36 -16.16 -16.75
N GLY A 231 -13.55 -17.32 -16.10
CA GLY A 231 -14.02 -18.54 -16.75
C GLY A 231 -12.95 -19.12 -17.68
N SER A 232 -13.01 -18.80 -18.97
CA SER A 232 -11.99 -19.19 -19.96
C SER A 232 -11.52 -18.00 -20.81
N GLN A 233 -11.84 -16.78 -20.37
CA GLN A 233 -11.49 -15.55 -21.05
C GLN A 233 -10.35 -14.85 -20.30
N ILE A 234 -9.22 -14.66 -21.00
CA ILE A 234 -8.14 -13.79 -20.53
C ILE A 234 -8.55 -12.33 -20.77
N LEU A 235 -8.44 -11.52 -19.74
CA LEU A 235 -8.93 -10.15 -19.73
C LEU A 235 -7.81 -9.15 -20.07
N ALA A 236 -8.18 -8.10 -20.80
CA ALA A 236 -7.34 -6.91 -21.00
C ALA A 236 -7.86 -5.70 -20.22
N ASN A 237 -9.14 -5.71 -19.82
CA ASN A 237 -9.76 -4.59 -19.12
C ASN A 237 -9.14 -4.40 -17.72
N GLY A 238 -9.30 -3.20 -17.19
CA GLY A 238 -8.94 -2.89 -15.82
C GLY A 238 -9.92 -1.94 -15.18
N GLU A 239 -9.85 -1.85 -13.87
CA GLU A 239 -10.66 -0.97 -13.04
C GLU A 239 -9.75 -0.28 -12.02
N VAL A 240 -10.07 0.97 -11.69
CA VAL A 240 -9.43 1.73 -10.63
C VAL A 240 -10.41 1.97 -9.49
N TYR A 241 -10.01 1.63 -8.28
CA TYR A 241 -10.73 1.88 -7.06
C TYR A 241 -10.17 3.10 -6.34
N ASP A 242 -11.08 3.94 -5.88
CA ASP A 242 -10.81 5.06 -4.99
C ASP A 242 -11.23 4.70 -3.55
N PRO A 243 -10.29 4.34 -2.66
CA PRO A 243 -10.58 4.00 -1.28
C PRO A 243 -11.22 5.11 -0.46
N GLN A 244 -11.12 6.37 -0.90
CA GLN A 244 -11.69 7.51 -0.18
C GLN A 244 -13.19 7.66 -0.45
N ASN A 245 -13.59 7.39 -1.68
CA ASN A 245 -14.97 7.53 -2.11
C ASN A 245 -15.73 6.21 -2.13
N ASP A 246 -15.01 5.08 -2.04
CA ASP A 246 -15.51 3.71 -2.13
C ASP A 246 -16.21 3.43 -3.46
N ILE A 247 -15.53 3.77 -4.56
CA ILE A 247 -16.08 3.70 -5.92
C ILE A 247 -15.03 3.11 -6.87
N TRP A 248 -15.49 2.23 -7.76
CA TRP A 248 -14.73 1.73 -8.91
C TRP A 248 -15.05 2.51 -10.17
N GLN A 249 -14.06 2.64 -11.05
CA GLN A 249 -14.19 3.23 -12.38
C GLN A 249 -13.42 2.37 -13.39
N PRO A 250 -13.96 2.16 -14.60
CA PRO A 250 -13.21 1.47 -15.64
C PRO A 250 -12.02 2.32 -16.10
N ILE A 251 -10.93 1.66 -16.49
CA ILE A 251 -9.79 2.28 -17.19
C ILE A 251 -9.65 1.69 -18.59
N SER A 252 -8.88 2.34 -19.44
CA SER A 252 -8.55 1.82 -20.76
C SER A 252 -7.89 0.44 -20.67
N PRO A 253 -8.26 -0.51 -21.55
CA PRO A 253 -7.74 -1.87 -21.51
C PRO A 253 -6.27 -1.93 -21.99
N MET A 254 -5.53 -2.92 -21.49
CA MET A 254 -4.22 -3.29 -22.02
C MET A 254 -4.29 -3.61 -23.52
N ILE A 255 -3.18 -3.46 -24.22
CA ILE A 255 -3.05 -3.82 -25.63
C ILE A 255 -3.14 -5.34 -25.79
N VAL A 256 -2.55 -6.09 -24.85
CA VAL A 256 -2.58 -7.55 -24.83
C VAL A 256 -3.31 -8.04 -23.57
N PRO A 257 -4.31 -8.94 -23.69
CA PRO A 257 -4.93 -9.58 -22.53
C PRO A 257 -3.92 -10.49 -21.80
N ARG A 258 -3.92 -10.47 -20.46
CA ARG A 258 -2.93 -11.20 -19.64
C ARG A 258 -3.55 -11.71 -18.34
N CYS A 259 -3.21 -12.94 -17.93
CA CYS A 259 -3.32 -13.42 -16.54
C CYS A 259 -1.96 -13.93 -16.04
N GLU A 260 -1.80 -14.13 -14.73
CA GLU A 260 -0.53 -14.55 -14.10
C GLU A 260 0.69 -13.70 -14.50
N PHE A 261 0.45 -12.42 -14.75
CA PHE A 261 1.46 -11.44 -15.13
C PHE A 261 1.86 -10.59 -13.92
N GLY A 262 2.96 -9.88 -14.03
CA GLY A 262 3.36 -8.92 -13.01
C GLY A 262 2.79 -7.54 -13.28
N LEU A 263 2.16 -6.92 -12.28
CA LEU A 263 1.79 -5.50 -12.30
C LEU A 263 2.54 -4.77 -11.18
N CYS A 264 3.25 -3.70 -11.49
CA CYS A 264 3.90 -2.87 -10.48
C CYS A 264 3.81 -1.37 -10.83
N THR A 265 3.92 -0.53 -9.81
CA THR A 265 3.92 0.93 -9.96
C THR A 265 5.35 1.45 -10.04
N MET A 266 5.65 2.28 -11.04
CA MET A 266 6.95 2.94 -11.18
C MET A 266 6.80 4.31 -11.82
N GLY A 267 7.44 5.34 -11.23
CA GLY A 267 7.51 6.67 -11.83
C GLY A 267 6.15 7.34 -12.09
N GLY A 268 5.12 7.00 -11.31
CA GLY A 268 3.76 7.52 -11.49
C GLY A 268 2.90 6.77 -12.53
N ASN A 269 3.42 5.67 -13.09
CA ASN A 269 2.75 4.82 -14.08
C ASN A 269 2.63 3.38 -13.58
N LEU A 270 1.80 2.57 -14.23
CA LEU A 270 1.76 1.12 -14.01
C LEU A 270 2.52 0.39 -15.12
N PHE A 271 3.23 -0.67 -14.76
CA PHE A 271 3.91 -1.56 -15.71
C PHE A 271 3.34 -2.96 -15.60
N ALA A 272 2.76 -3.45 -16.71
CA ALA A 272 2.31 -4.82 -16.88
C ALA A 272 3.39 -5.62 -17.64
N VAL A 273 3.82 -6.75 -17.08
CA VAL A 273 4.98 -7.51 -17.57
C VAL A 273 4.64 -8.98 -17.70
N GLY A 274 4.84 -9.54 -18.91
CA GLY A 274 4.71 -10.97 -19.18
C GLY A 274 3.29 -11.51 -19.05
N GLY A 275 3.17 -12.70 -18.45
CA GLY A 275 1.91 -13.40 -18.21
C GLY A 275 1.51 -14.40 -19.30
N TRP A 276 0.43 -15.11 -19.05
CA TRP A 276 -0.25 -15.94 -20.03
C TRP A 276 -1.18 -15.07 -20.88
N ILE A 277 -1.02 -15.09 -22.21
CA ILE A 277 -1.77 -14.24 -23.14
C ILE A 277 -2.91 -14.97 -23.87
N GLY A 278 -3.16 -16.22 -23.49
CA GLY A 278 -4.25 -17.06 -24.03
C GLY A 278 -3.74 -18.30 -24.75
N ASP A 279 -2.92 -18.11 -25.78
CA ASP A 279 -2.36 -19.17 -26.63
C ASP A 279 -0.86 -19.44 -26.39
N ASP A 280 -0.13 -18.47 -25.83
CA ASP A 280 1.29 -18.59 -25.51
C ASP A 280 1.66 -17.84 -24.22
N ILE A 281 2.91 -18.02 -23.79
CA ILE A 281 3.53 -17.24 -22.72
C ILE A 281 3.98 -15.90 -23.30
N GLY A 282 3.46 -14.81 -22.76
CA GLY A 282 3.79 -13.44 -23.14
C GLY A 282 5.14 -12.98 -22.58
N GLY A 283 5.90 -12.25 -23.39
CA GLY A 283 7.14 -11.58 -22.97
C GLY A 283 7.07 -10.06 -22.99
N THR A 284 6.04 -9.48 -23.60
CA THR A 284 5.88 -8.03 -23.79
C THR A 284 5.63 -7.29 -22.47
N MET A 285 6.02 -6.02 -22.46
CA MET A 285 5.85 -5.07 -21.36
C MET A 285 5.04 -3.87 -21.82
N GLU A 286 4.05 -3.48 -21.02
CA GLU A 286 3.19 -2.34 -21.29
C GLU A 286 3.21 -1.36 -20.12
N CYS A 287 3.11 -0.07 -20.42
CA CYS A 287 3.06 1.01 -19.45
C CYS A 287 1.72 1.75 -19.57
N TYR A 288 1.01 1.89 -18.46
CA TYR A 288 -0.22 2.67 -18.35
C TYR A 288 0.08 4.04 -17.75
N ASP A 289 -0.32 5.08 -18.47
CA ASP A 289 -0.30 6.46 -17.99
C ASP A 289 -1.70 6.83 -17.45
N PRO A 290 -1.88 6.99 -16.13
CA PRO A 290 -3.18 7.30 -15.53
C PRO A 290 -3.68 8.72 -15.86
N GLU A 291 -2.82 9.63 -16.33
CA GLU A 291 -3.25 10.97 -16.73
C GLU A 291 -3.84 10.99 -18.13
N GLN A 292 -3.30 10.13 -19.01
CA GLN A 292 -3.78 9.97 -20.39
C GLN A 292 -4.85 8.89 -20.52
N ASP A 293 -5.00 8.01 -19.52
CA ASP A 293 -5.81 6.79 -19.59
C ASP A 293 -5.45 5.96 -20.83
N LEU A 294 -4.16 5.66 -21.00
CA LEU A 294 -3.67 4.94 -22.18
C LEU A 294 -2.53 3.99 -21.84
N TRP A 295 -2.54 2.81 -22.48
CA TRP A 295 -1.45 1.84 -22.47
C TRP A 295 -0.51 2.03 -23.65
N LYS A 296 0.79 1.87 -23.41
CA LYS A 296 1.85 1.93 -24.44
C LYS A 296 2.76 0.72 -24.32
N LEU A 297 3.10 0.11 -25.45
CA LEU A 297 4.08 -0.97 -25.49
C LEU A 297 5.49 -0.41 -25.26
N MET A 298 6.22 -0.97 -24.29
CA MET A 298 7.55 -0.49 -23.88
C MET A 298 8.69 -1.36 -24.39
N GLY A 299 8.44 -2.64 -24.64
CA GLY A 299 9.43 -3.63 -25.04
C GLY A 299 9.03 -5.04 -24.63
N SER A 300 10.00 -5.93 -24.49
CA SER A 300 9.79 -7.30 -24.03
C SER A 300 10.93 -7.79 -23.14
N MET A 301 10.61 -8.71 -22.24
CA MET A 301 11.58 -9.48 -21.47
C MET A 301 12.49 -10.31 -22.40
N PRO A 302 13.72 -10.63 -21.97
CA PRO A 302 14.62 -11.52 -22.71
C PRO A 302 14.02 -12.90 -22.95
N GLN A 303 13.20 -13.38 -22.02
CA GLN A 303 12.49 -14.64 -22.12
C GLN A 303 11.05 -14.47 -21.59
N PRO A 304 10.02 -14.89 -22.35
CA PRO A 304 8.63 -14.87 -21.88
C PRO A 304 8.43 -15.67 -20.60
N ARG A 305 7.66 -15.09 -19.66
CA ARG A 305 7.45 -15.64 -18.31
C ARG A 305 6.03 -15.35 -17.80
N PHE A 306 5.47 -16.29 -17.06
CA PHE A 306 4.21 -16.16 -16.33
C PHE A 306 4.34 -16.79 -14.93
N SER A 307 3.36 -16.60 -14.05
CA SER A 307 3.37 -17.17 -12.69
C SER A 307 4.59 -16.69 -11.86
N MET A 308 5.06 -15.48 -12.14
CA MET A 308 6.27 -14.84 -11.59
C MET A 308 5.92 -13.74 -10.60
N GLY A 309 6.85 -13.43 -9.69
CA GLY A 309 6.74 -12.25 -8.84
C GLY A 309 7.31 -11.02 -9.52
N VAL A 310 6.63 -9.87 -9.43
CA VAL A 310 7.13 -8.59 -9.95
C VAL A 310 6.97 -7.50 -8.92
N VAL A 311 8.04 -6.76 -8.66
CA VAL A 311 8.06 -5.63 -7.71
C VAL A 311 8.83 -4.45 -8.29
N SER A 312 8.55 -3.26 -7.79
CA SER A 312 9.35 -2.07 -8.04
C SER A 312 10.16 -1.68 -6.80
N PHE A 313 11.42 -1.30 -7.00
CA PHE A 313 12.27 -0.78 -5.93
C PHE A 313 13.33 0.17 -6.52
N GLU A 314 13.49 1.35 -5.91
CA GLU A 314 14.50 2.36 -6.28
C GLU A 314 14.61 2.66 -7.80
N GLY A 315 13.47 2.79 -8.48
CA GLY A 315 13.47 3.13 -9.91
C GLY A 315 13.63 1.95 -10.87
N LEU A 316 13.81 0.72 -10.36
CA LEU A 316 13.96 -0.49 -11.14
C LEU A 316 12.78 -1.45 -10.95
N ILE A 317 12.49 -2.24 -11.99
CA ILE A 317 11.48 -3.32 -11.94
C ILE A 317 12.22 -4.64 -11.77
N TYR A 318 11.84 -5.43 -10.79
CA TYR A 318 12.43 -6.73 -10.50
C TYR A 318 11.43 -7.83 -10.80
N ILE A 319 11.87 -8.88 -11.49
CA ILE A 319 11.09 -10.07 -11.83
C ILE A 319 11.79 -11.28 -11.24
N VAL A 320 11.05 -12.06 -10.46
CA VAL A 320 11.57 -13.21 -9.72
C VAL A 320 10.77 -14.47 -10.00
N GLY A 321 11.49 -15.57 -10.25
CA GLY A 321 10.93 -16.90 -10.46
C GLY A 321 9.99 -17.01 -11.67
N GLY A 322 9.00 -17.89 -11.54
CA GLY A 322 7.97 -18.15 -12.54
C GLY A 322 8.29 -19.27 -13.51
N CYS A 323 7.54 -19.30 -14.59
CA CYS A 323 7.50 -20.37 -15.59
C CYS A 323 7.86 -19.83 -16.97
N THR A 324 8.60 -20.61 -17.76
CA THR A 324 8.87 -20.39 -19.19
C THR A 324 8.39 -21.59 -20.00
N THR A 325 8.50 -21.52 -21.32
CA THR A 325 8.17 -22.64 -22.23
C THR A 325 9.04 -23.88 -21.99
N THR A 326 10.25 -23.71 -21.46
CA THR A 326 11.22 -24.80 -21.24
C THR A 326 11.37 -25.21 -19.78
N THR A 327 11.12 -24.29 -18.85
CA THR A 327 11.40 -24.48 -17.43
C THR A 327 10.19 -24.07 -16.59
N ARG A 328 9.64 -25.01 -15.82
CA ARG A 328 8.42 -24.79 -15.01
C ARG A 328 8.65 -24.01 -13.72
N HIS A 329 9.85 -24.01 -13.18
CA HIS A 329 10.15 -23.28 -11.94
C HIS A 329 11.52 -22.63 -12.10
N LEU A 330 11.58 -21.32 -11.98
CA LEU A 330 12.82 -20.57 -12.10
C LEU A 330 13.27 -20.08 -10.72
N PRO A 331 14.58 -20.09 -10.43
CA PRO A 331 15.14 -19.37 -9.30
C PRO A 331 15.67 -17.98 -9.69
N ASP A 332 15.54 -17.58 -10.96
CA ASP A 332 16.13 -16.36 -11.50
C ASP A 332 15.53 -15.10 -10.85
N LEU A 333 16.39 -14.12 -10.59
CA LEU A 333 16.02 -12.73 -10.35
C LEU A 333 16.64 -11.88 -11.46
N ILE A 334 15.82 -11.12 -12.16
CA ILE A 334 16.26 -10.15 -13.16
C ILE A 334 15.69 -8.77 -12.83
N SER A 335 16.44 -7.71 -13.12
CA SER A 335 15.98 -6.34 -13.03
C SER A 335 15.95 -5.66 -14.40
N TYR A 336 15.03 -4.72 -14.55
CA TYR A 336 14.86 -3.89 -15.73
C TYR A 336 14.94 -2.42 -15.34
N ASN A 337 15.79 -1.68 -16.05
CA ASN A 337 15.88 -0.23 -15.93
C ASN A 337 14.99 0.43 -17.01
N PRO A 338 13.89 1.10 -16.64
CA PRO A 338 12.99 1.71 -17.62
C PRO A 338 13.60 2.92 -18.35
N VAL A 339 14.67 3.51 -17.82
CA VAL A 339 15.37 4.65 -18.43
C VAL A 339 16.38 4.18 -19.46
N THR A 340 17.27 3.24 -19.10
CA THR A 340 18.30 2.72 -20.01
C THR A 340 17.79 1.59 -20.92
N LYS A 341 16.66 0.97 -20.56
CA LYS A 341 16.06 -0.22 -21.20
C LYS A 341 16.92 -1.47 -21.11
N GLU A 342 17.81 -1.52 -20.12
CA GLU A 342 18.74 -2.63 -19.92
C GLU A 342 18.18 -3.63 -18.92
N TRP A 343 18.57 -4.89 -19.13
CA TRP A 343 18.26 -6.02 -18.27
C TRP A 343 19.51 -6.46 -17.53
N THR A 344 19.40 -6.65 -16.22
CA THR A 344 20.49 -7.16 -15.38
C THR A 344 20.06 -8.45 -14.71
N GLN A 345 20.92 -9.47 -14.75
CA GLN A 345 20.72 -10.69 -13.98
C GLN A 345 21.36 -10.54 -12.60
N LEU A 346 20.62 -10.94 -11.56
CA LEU A 346 21.02 -10.81 -10.16
C LEU A 346 21.20 -12.21 -9.54
N ALA A 347 21.57 -12.25 -8.26
CA ALA A 347 21.69 -13.50 -7.52
C ALA A 347 20.38 -14.29 -7.57
N ARG A 348 20.51 -15.60 -7.72
CA ARG A 348 19.38 -16.54 -7.88
C ARG A 348 18.89 -17.00 -6.50
N MET A 349 17.58 -17.23 -6.39
CA MET A 349 16.98 -17.88 -5.22
C MET A 349 17.60 -19.26 -4.98
N GLN A 350 17.56 -19.74 -3.74
CA GLN A 350 18.01 -21.08 -3.39
C GLN A 350 17.01 -22.13 -3.89
N THR A 351 15.71 -21.83 -3.80
CA THR A 351 14.65 -22.69 -4.31
C THR A 351 14.04 -22.08 -5.58
N ALA A 352 13.92 -22.87 -6.64
CA ALA A 352 13.19 -22.48 -7.84
C ALA A 352 11.69 -22.55 -7.60
N ARG A 353 10.95 -21.48 -7.91
CA ARG A 353 9.53 -21.34 -7.55
C ARG A 353 8.70 -20.74 -8.68
N CYS A 354 7.42 -21.12 -8.74
CA CYS A 354 6.37 -20.38 -9.43
C CYS A 354 5.17 -20.21 -8.49
N GLN A 355 4.15 -19.44 -8.88
CA GLN A 355 2.91 -19.28 -8.07
C GLN A 355 3.18 -18.77 -6.64
N MET A 356 4.19 -17.93 -6.46
CA MET A 356 4.61 -17.40 -5.16
C MET A 356 3.99 -16.03 -4.89
N GLY A 357 3.93 -15.64 -3.63
CA GLY A 357 3.66 -14.25 -3.26
C GLY A 357 4.96 -13.46 -3.09
N VAL A 358 4.97 -12.19 -3.48
CA VAL A 358 6.13 -11.31 -3.33
C VAL A 358 5.76 -9.96 -2.75
N ALA A 359 6.64 -9.40 -1.92
CA ALA A 359 6.53 -8.02 -1.46
C ALA A 359 7.91 -7.46 -1.10
N VAL A 360 8.02 -6.14 -1.11
CA VAL A 360 9.21 -5.43 -0.63
C VAL A 360 8.96 -4.91 0.77
N LEU A 361 9.86 -5.22 1.69
CA LEU A 361 9.85 -4.77 3.08
C LEU A 361 11.27 -4.44 3.53
N ASP A 362 11.49 -3.24 4.07
CA ASP A 362 12.78 -2.78 4.62
C ASP A 362 14.00 -3.00 3.71
N ARG A 363 13.87 -2.71 2.41
CA ARG A 363 14.91 -2.94 1.39
C ARG A 363 15.26 -4.42 1.16
N TYR A 364 14.34 -5.31 1.47
CA TYR A 364 14.40 -6.70 1.06
C TYR A 364 13.21 -7.06 0.17
N LEU A 365 13.48 -7.84 -0.87
CA LEU A 365 12.43 -8.54 -1.61
C LEU A 365 12.16 -9.88 -0.92
N TYR A 366 10.96 -10.06 -0.39
CA TYR A 366 10.50 -11.33 0.17
C TYR A 366 9.77 -12.15 -0.89
N VAL A 367 10.09 -13.44 -0.95
CA VAL A 367 9.42 -14.45 -1.78
C VAL A 367 8.85 -15.52 -0.87
N VAL A 368 7.54 -15.68 -0.91
CA VAL A 368 6.76 -16.42 0.08
C VAL A 368 6.01 -17.57 -0.60
N GLY A 369 6.24 -18.79 -0.09
CA GLY A 369 5.51 -19.97 -0.51
C GLY A 369 5.70 -20.32 -1.98
N GLY A 370 4.61 -20.68 -2.65
CA GLY A 370 4.57 -21.10 -4.05
C GLY A 370 4.76 -22.61 -4.23
N SER A 371 5.03 -23.02 -5.46
CA SER A 371 5.27 -24.42 -5.83
C SER A 371 6.71 -24.60 -6.32
N SER A 372 7.27 -25.78 -6.07
CA SER A 372 8.63 -26.14 -6.47
C SER A 372 8.67 -27.29 -7.47
N ILE A 373 9.89 -27.64 -7.91
CA ILE A 373 10.11 -28.71 -8.88
C ILE A 373 9.61 -30.09 -8.42
N SER A 374 9.55 -30.35 -7.11
CA SER A 374 9.00 -31.59 -6.55
C SER A 374 7.46 -31.60 -6.55
N GLN A 375 6.82 -30.53 -7.02
CA GLN A 375 5.37 -30.27 -6.95
C GLN A 375 4.84 -30.13 -5.52
N ASP A 376 5.72 -29.93 -4.54
CA ASP A 376 5.33 -29.61 -3.19
C ASP A 376 4.95 -28.13 -3.07
N ILE A 377 3.86 -27.87 -2.35
CA ILE A 377 3.48 -26.53 -1.93
C ILE A 377 4.40 -26.12 -0.78
N LEU A 378 5.03 -24.96 -0.94
CA LEU A 378 6.10 -24.51 -0.07
C LEU A 378 5.56 -23.70 1.10
N SER A 379 6.12 -23.93 2.29
CA SER A 379 6.06 -23.02 3.43
C SER A 379 7.30 -22.12 3.53
N SER A 380 8.38 -22.47 2.83
CA SER A 380 9.64 -21.76 2.93
C SER A 380 9.56 -20.35 2.37
N VAL A 381 10.29 -19.44 3.01
CA VAL A 381 10.35 -18.02 2.65
C VAL A 381 11.80 -17.61 2.50
N GLU A 382 12.07 -16.87 1.45
CA GLU A 382 13.39 -16.35 1.12
C GLU A 382 13.31 -14.84 1.00
N ARG A 383 14.35 -14.14 1.46
CA ARG A 383 14.49 -12.69 1.24
C ARG A 383 15.79 -12.39 0.52
N TYR A 384 15.72 -11.43 -0.39
CA TYR A 384 16.84 -10.89 -1.15
C TYR A 384 17.21 -9.51 -0.65
N SER A 385 18.48 -9.29 -0.32
CA SER A 385 19.01 -7.97 0.01
C SER A 385 19.32 -7.19 -1.27
N PHE A 386 18.65 -6.06 -1.49
CA PHE A 386 18.98 -5.17 -2.62
C PHE A 386 20.39 -4.58 -2.50
N ASP A 387 20.91 -4.45 -1.27
CA ASP A 387 22.22 -3.85 -1.02
C ASP A 387 23.38 -4.86 -1.17
N GLU A 388 23.14 -6.15 -0.88
CA GLU A 388 24.18 -7.19 -0.89
C GLU A 388 24.12 -8.12 -2.11
N ASP A 389 23.09 -8.04 -2.95
CA ASP A 389 22.81 -9.01 -4.03
C ASP A 389 22.86 -10.46 -3.52
N LYS A 390 22.11 -10.74 -2.44
CA LYS A 390 22.19 -12.00 -1.72
C LYS A 390 20.85 -12.46 -1.18
N TRP A 391 20.61 -13.77 -1.31
CA TRP A 391 19.45 -14.46 -0.75
C TRP A 391 19.73 -15.09 0.60
N THR A 392 18.77 -14.95 1.52
CA THR A 392 18.78 -15.62 2.83
C THR A 392 17.41 -16.26 3.09
N MET A 393 17.43 -17.50 3.61
CA MET A 393 16.23 -18.14 4.15
C MET A 393 15.80 -17.42 5.43
N VAL A 394 14.49 -17.28 5.63
CA VAL A 394 13.89 -16.81 6.89
C VAL A 394 12.89 -17.86 7.41
N CYS A 395 12.31 -17.60 8.58
CA CYS A 395 11.33 -18.49 9.19
C CYS A 395 10.22 -18.88 8.21
N ALA A 396 9.93 -20.18 8.12
CA ALA A 396 8.91 -20.72 7.23
C ALA A 396 7.50 -20.41 7.76
N LEU A 397 6.54 -20.28 6.84
CA LEU A 397 5.11 -20.17 7.14
C LEU A 397 4.64 -21.35 8.01
N ASN A 398 3.65 -21.11 8.87
CA ASN A 398 3.00 -22.20 9.59
C ASN A 398 2.15 -23.06 8.64
N VAL A 399 1.56 -22.43 7.62
CA VAL A 399 0.74 -23.12 6.60
C VAL A 399 1.38 -22.97 5.21
N PRO A 400 1.80 -24.07 4.56
CA PRO A 400 2.29 -24.05 3.18
C PRO A 400 1.16 -23.63 2.23
N ARG A 401 1.46 -22.75 1.28
CA ARG A 401 0.45 -22.17 0.38
C ARG A 401 1.01 -21.78 -0.98
N ALA A 402 0.27 -22.09 -2.03
CA ALA A 402 0.51 -21.63 -3.39
C ALA A 402 -0.44 -20.46 -3.71
N ILE A 403 0.00 -19.56 -4.58
CA ILE A 403 -0.71 -18.34 -5.00
C ILE A 403 -1.26 -17.52 -3.81
N PRO A 404 -0.45 -17.28 -2.75
CA PRO A 404 -0.92 -16.45 -1.65
C PRO A 404 -0.96 -14.97 -2.03
N ALA A 405 -1.91 -14.24 -1.45
CA ALA A 405 -1.94 -12.79 -1.51
C ALA A 405 -0.95 -12.23 -0.46
N VAL A 406 0.09 -11.52 -0.90
CA VAL A 406 1.19 -11.05 -0.04
C VAL A 406 1.37 -9.54 -0.12
N ALA A 407 1.46 -8.89 1.03
CA ALA A 407 1.55 -7.44 1.16
C ALA A 407 2.45 -7.05 2.35
N ALA A 408 3.17 -5.93 2.24
CA ALA A 408 3.98 -5.39 3.33
C ALA A 408 3.38 -4.09 3.88
N ALA A 409 3.12 -4.06 5.19
CA ALA A 409 2.55 -2.91 5.88
C ALA A 409 3.12 -2.78 7.30
N ASP A 410 3.39 -1.55 7.73
CA ASP A 410 3.85 -1.22 9.10
C ASP A 410 5.02 -2.07 9.61
N GLY A 411 6.03 -2.30 8.77
CA GLY A 411 7.22 -3.10 9.13
C GLY A 411 6.99 -4.61 9.15
N LEU A 412 5.79 -5.08 8.79
CA LEU A 412 5.42 -6.49 8.80
C LEU A 412 5.06 -6.97 7.39
N LEU A 413 5.22 -8.27 7.17
CA LEU A 413 4.81 -8.95 5.94
C LEU A 413 3.54 -9.75 6.24
N TYR A 414 2.48 -9.52 5.48
CA TYR A 414 1.19 -10.20 5.63
C TYR A 414 0.96 -11.15 4.46
N VAL A 415 0.43 -12.32 4.78
CA VAL A 415 0.20 -13.41 3.84
C VAL A 415 -1.21 -13.93 4.07
N ALA A 416 -2.06 -13.82 3.05
CA ALA A 416 -3.46 -14.16 3.14
C ALA A 416 -3.86 -15.19 2.07
N GLY A 417 -4.64 -16.19 2.47
CA GLY A 417 -5.21 -17.18 1.58
C GLY A 417 -4.19 -18.03 0.81
N GLY A 418 -4.52 -18.39 -0.42
CA GLY A 418 -3.78 -19.33 -1.27
C GLY A 418 -4.43 -20.71 -1.30
N ASP A 419 -3.79 -21.63 -2.01
CA ASP A 419 -4.22 -23.01 -2.17
C ASP A 419 -3.33 -23.99 -1.40
N GLN A 420 -3.97 -25.06 -0.92
CA GLN A 420 -3.31 -26.25 -0.36
C GLN A 420 -3.88 -27.53 -0.98
N PRO A 421 -3.11 -28.63 -1.00
CA PRO A 421 -3.64 -29.92 -1.40
C PRO A 421 -4.47 -30.49 -0.25
N CYS A 422 -5.66 -30.98 -0.55
CA CYS A 422 -6.49 -31.74 0.38
C CYS A 422 -6.68 -33.16 -0.16
N GLU A 423 -6.33 -34.16 0.65
CA GLU A 423 -6.59 -35.57 0.33
C GLU A 423 -7.96 -35.98 0.90
N VAL A 424 -8.90 -36.28 0.02
CA VAL A 424 -10.23 -36.81 0.37
C VAL A 424 -10.44 -38.14 -0.34
N ASN A 425 -10.55 -39.23 0.44
CA ASN A 425 -10.89 -40.58 -0.06
C ASN A 425 -10.12 -40.98 -1.35
N PHE A 426 -8.78 -40.86 -1.31
CA PHE A 426 -7.84 -41.16 -2.41
C PHE A 426 -7.74 -40.13 -3.55
N TYR A 427 -8.50 -39.03 -3.52
CA TYR A 427 -8.39 -37.92 -4.47
C TYR A 427 -7.62 -36.73 -3.86
N ARG A 428 -6.69 -36.15 -4.64
CA ARG A 428 -6.07 -34.86 -4.32
C ARG A 428 -6.88 -33.74 -4.97
N ALA A 429 -7.57 -32.96 -4.15
CA ALA A 429 -8.25 -31.74 -4.56
C ALA A 429 -7.44 -30.52 -4.08
N GLN A 430 -7.50 -29.40 -4.80
CA GLN A 430 -7.02 -28.12 -4.28
C GLN A 430 -8.16 -27.44 -3.52
N VAL A 431 -7.88 -26.94 -2.33
CA VAL A 431 -8.83 -26.19 -1.50
C VAL A 431 -8.24 -24.82 -1.16
N THR A 432 -9.11 -23.82 -1.09
CA THR A 432 -8.68 -22.47 -0.74
C THR A 432 -8.53 -22.29 0.75
N ILE A 433 -7.57 -21.47 1.15
CA ILE A 433 -7.22 -21.16 2.54
C ILE A 433 -7.85 -19.82 2.94
N ASN A 434 -8.32 -19.69 4.17
CA ASN A 434 -8.71 -18.40 4.77
C ASN A 434 -7.67 -17.87 5.77
N ALA A 435 -6.75 -18.70 6.22
CA ALA A 435 -5.72 -18.35 7.20
C ALA A 435 -4.86 -17.17 6.75
N VAL A 436 -4.62 -16.26 7.68
CA VAL A 436 -3.77 -15.07 7.49
C VAL A 436 -2.64 -15.10 8.50
N GLU A 437 -1.42 -14.93 8.03
CA GLU A 437 -0.22 -14.90 8.87
C GLU A 437 0.53 -13.58 8.66
N CYS A 438 1.10 -13.02 9.72
CA CYS A 438 1.99 -11.86 9.66
C CYS A 438 3.39 -12.20 10.18
N TYR A 439 4.41 -11.87 9.41
CA TYR A 439 5.81 -12.08 9.72
C TYR A 439 6.46 -10.79 10.21
N ASP A 440 7.19 -10.94 11.31
CA ASP A 440 7.96 -9.89 11.96
C ASP A 440 9.45 -10.11 11.64
N PRO A 441 10.09 -9.24 10.83
CA PRO A 441 11.48 -9.40 10.45
C PRO A 441 12.47 -9.21 11.61
N LEU A 442 12.05 -8.57 12.71
CA LEU A 442 12.90 -8.35 13.88
C LEU A 442 13.00 -9.59 14.75
N SER A 443 11.90 -10.34 14.88
CA SER A 443 11.86 -11.58 15.66
C SER A 443 11.99 -12.85 14.82
N ASP A 444 12.03 -12.74 13.49
CA ASP A 444 12.06 -13.85 12.53
C ASP A 444 10.97 -14.90 12.84
N SER A 445 9.73 -14.43 12.99
CA SER A 445 8.62 -15.28 13.42
C SER A 445 7.29 -14.89 12.81
N TRP A 446 6.46 -15.89 12.52
CA TRP A 446 5.08 -15.73 12.08
C TRP A 446 4.11 -15.67 13.25
N LYS A 447 3.12 -14.79 13.16
CA LYS A 447 2.00 -14.66 14.09
C LYS A 447 0.70 -14.82 13.29
N ASN A 448 -0.29 -15.51 13.88
CA ASN A 448 -1.60 -15.62 13.27
C ASN A 448 -2.33 -14.26 13.35
N CYS A 449 -2.99 -13.91 12.24
CA CYS A 449 -3.89 -12.79 12.12
C CYS A 449 -5.34 -13.30 12.05
N PRO A 450 -6.33 -12.41 12.22
CA PRO A 450 -7.72 -12.74 11.95
C PRO A 450 -7.87 -13.31 10.53
N ASP A 451 -8.51 -14.46 10.42
CA ASP A 451 -8.73 -15.14 9.14
C ASP A 451 -9.55 -14.27 8.19
N LEU A 452 -9.36 -14.50 6.88
CA LEU A 452 -10.23 -13.93 5.87
C LEU A 452 -11.70 -14.34 6.12
N PRO A 453 -12.67 -13.44 5.86
CA PRO A 453 -14.09 -13.77 5.98
C PRO A 453 -14.50 -14.98 5.14
N VAL A 454 -13.88 -15.14 3.96
CA VAL A 454 -14.05 -16.27 3.05
C VAL A 454 -12.68 -16.69 2.52
N SER A 455 -12.43 -18.00 2.44
CA SER A 455 -11.18 -18.52 1.87
C SER A 455 -11.04 -18.13 0.41
N ARG A 456 -9.84 -17.74 0.01
CA ARG A 456 -9.54 -17.34 -1.37
C ARG A 456 -8.14 -17.75 -1.79
N SER A 457 -7.98 -18.04 -3.07
CA SER A 457 -6.69 -18.11 -3.76
C SER A 457 -6.74 -17.20 -4.99
N GLU A 458 -5.63 -17.08 -5.71
CA GLU A 458 -5.58 -16.37 -7.00
C GLU A 458 -5.96 -14.88 -6.91
N ALA A 459 -5.93 -14.33 -5.71
CA ALA A 459 -6.29 -12.94 -5.42
C ALA A 459 -5.05 -12.04 -5.43
N GLY A 460 -5.25 -10.77 -5.79
CA GLY A 460 -4.22 -9.76 -5.62
C GLY A 460 -4.24 -9.16 -4.22
N ALA A 461 -3.06 -8.75 -3.73
CA ALA A 461 -2.91 -8.03 -2.47
C ALA A 461 -2.28 -6.67 -2.73
N VAL A 462 -2.75 -5.64 -2.03
CA VAL A 462 -2.16 -4.30 -2.12
C VAL A 462 -2.37 -3.52 -0.84
N VAL A 463 -1.47 -2.58 -0.58
CA VAL A 463 -1.52 -1.69 0.59
C VAL A 463 -1.74 -0.26 0.11
N VAL A 464 -2.69 0.43 0.75
CA VAL A 464 -2.93 1.87 0.57
C VAL A 464 -2.94 2.58 1.91
#